data_AF-A0A7C8F4E0-F1
#
_entry.id   AF-A0A7C8F4E0-F1
#
_cell.length_a   1.000
_cell.length_b   1.000
_cell.length_c   1.000
_cell.angle_alpha   90.00
_cell.angle_beta   90.00
_cell.angle_gamma   90.00
#
_symmetry.space_group_name_H-M   'P 1'
#
loop_
_entity.id
_entity.type
_entity.pdbx_description
1 polymer ?
#
loop_
_entity_poly.entity_id
_entity_poly.type
_entity_poly.pdbx_seq_one_letter_code
_entity_poly.pdbx_strand_id
1 'polypeptide(L)'
;MKWELKQTRRFARQYKKLHDNTAADVDAAAEKVRENPEIGERKKGDLAELYVFKFHSGGQLYLLGYTLEESVRLIYLEAVVPHENFYRDRKR
;
A
#
# COMPACT_ATOMS: atom_id res chain seq x y z
N MET A 1 -13.41 -14.11 -7.13
CA MET A 1 -12.27 -14.73 -6.41
C MET A 1 -11.46 -13.60 -5.81
N LYS A 2 -11.25 -13.56 -4.48
CA LYS A 2 -10.54 -12.46 -3.80
C LYS A 2 -9.07 -12.81 -3.63
N TRP A 3 -8.18 -11.82 -3.74
CA TRP A 3 -6.77 -11.98 -3.39
C TRP A 3 -6.62 -12.13 -1.86
N GLU A 4 -5.55 -12.73 -1.38
CA GLU A 4 -5.24 -12.81 0.05
C GLU A 4 -4.17 -11.77 0.42
N LEU A 5 -4.44 -10.99 1.47
CA LEU A 5 -3.54 -9.94 1.96
C LEU A 5 -2.54 -10.53 2.96
N LYS A 6 -1.26 -10.23 2.76
CA LYS A 6 -0.17 -10.48 3.70
C LYS A 6 0.50 -9.18 4.07
N GLN A 7 0.71 -8.96 5.36
CA GLN A 7 1.40 -7.76 5.85
C GLN A 7 2.89 -8.06 6.04
N THR A 8 3.76 -7.23 5.48
CA THR A 8 5.18 -7.30 5.80
C THR A 8 5.45 -6.76 7.21
N ARG A 9 6.60 -7.15 7.79
CA ARG A 9 7.02 -6.64 9.11
C ARG A 9 7.22 -5.11 9.08
N ARG A 10 7.62 -4.55 7.94
CA ARG A 10 7.79 -3.11 7.75
C ARG A 10 6.44 -2.40 7.78
N PHE A 11 5.49 -2.86 6.98
CA PHE A 11 4.13 -2.34 6.95
C PHE A 11 3.48 -2.38 8.34
N ALA A 12 3.54 -3.53 9.03
CA ALA A 12 2.94 -3.68 10.36
C ALA A 12 3.50 -2.67 11.38
N ARG A 13 4.79 -2.32 11.29
CA ARG A 13 5.40 -1.29 12.16
C ARG A 13 4.92 0.12 11.84
N GLN A 14 4.60 0.42 10.58
CA GLN A 14 4.06 1.72 10.17
C GLN A 14 2.58 1.81 10.55
N TYR A 15 1.82 0.78 10.23
CA TYR A 15 0.39 0.67 10.53
C TYR A 15 0.10 0.85 12.02
N LYS A 16 0.88 0.23 12.91
CA LYS A 16 0.75 0.39 14.37
C LYS A 16 0.95 1.82 14.89
N LYS A 17 1.54 2.72 14.08
CA LYS A 17 1.77 4.12 14.45
C LYS A 17 0.70 5.06 13.90
N LEU A 18 -0.21 4.54 13.08
CA LEU A 18 -1.31 5.32 12.52
C LEU A 18 -2.34 5.59 13.60
N HIS A 19 -3.00 6.74 13.50
CA HIS A 19 -4.17 7.05 14.31
C HIS A 19 -5.36 6.20 13.84
N ASP A 20 -6.31 5.90 14.71
CA ASP A 20 -7.42 4.96 14.45
C ASP A 20 -8.18 5.28 13.14
N ASN A 21 -8.45 6.56 12.89
CA ASN A 21 -9.11 7.00 11.65
C ASN A 21 -8.30 6.65 10.40
N THR A 22 -6.98 6.88 10.44
CA THR A 22 -6.10 6.56 9.32
C THR A 22 -5.89 5.06 9.16
N ALA A 23 -5.86 4.30 10.25
CA ALA A 23 -5.82 2.84 10.20
C ALA A 23 -7.08 2.28 9.50
N ALA A 24 -8.27 2.80 9.83
CA ALA A 24 -9.52 2.42 9.19
C ALA A 24 -9.53 2.76 7.68
N ASP A 25 -9.02 3.94 7.31
CA ASP A 25 -8.88 4.32 5.90
C ASP A 25 -7.88 3.41 5.15
N VAL A 26 -6.80 2.97 5.81
CA VAL A 26 -5.84 2.00 5.26
C VAL A 26 -6.48 0.64 5.05
N ASP A 27 -7.30 0.17 6.00
CA ASP A 27 -8.00 -1.11 5.86
C ASP A 27 -9.01 -1.07 4.72
N ALA A 28 -9.76 0.04 4.58
CA ALA A 28 -10.64 0.26 3.44
C ALA A 28 -9.88 0.30 2.11
N ALA A 29 -8.68 0.91 2.09
CA ALA A 29 -7.81 0.91 0.92
C ALA A 29 -7.29 -0.51 0.61
N ALA A 30 -6.88 -1.28 1.62
CA ALA A 30 -6.40 -2.65 1.45
C ALA A 30 -7.50 -3.57 0.91
N GLU A 31 -8.74 -3.44 1.38
CA GLU A 31 -9.87 -4.22 0.84
C GLU A 31 -10.18 -3.87 -0.62
N LYS A 32 -10.07 -2.60 -1.04
CA LYS A 32 -10.19 -2.25 -2.47
C LYS A 32 -9.12 -2.92 -3.32
N VAL A 33 -7.86 -2.88 -2.86
CA VAL A 33 -6.73 -3.55 -3.53
C VAL A 33 -6.93 -5.06 -3.55
N ARG A 34 -7.52 -5.64 -2.51
CA ARG A 34 -7.85 -7.07 -2.45
C ARG A 34 -8.88 -7.50 -3.48
N GLU A 35 -9.87 -6.66 -3.73
CA GLU A 35 -10.90 -6.90 -4.74
C GLU A 35 -10.36 -6.73 -6.16
N ASN A 36 -9.56 -5.70 -6.37
CA ASN A 36 -8.90 -5.45 -7.63
C ASN A 36 -7.50 -4.86 -7.41
N PRO A 37 -6.43 -5.66 -7.47
CA PRO A 37 -5.08 -5.15 -7.26
C PRO A 37 -4.55 -4.30 -8.42
N GLU A 38 -5.20 -4.30 -9.58
CA GLU A 38 -4.82 -3.48 -10.73
C GLU A 38 -5.25 -2.02 -10.58
N ILE A 39 -6.01 -1.67 -9.52
CA ILE A 39 -6.36 -0.27 -9.22
C ILE A 39 -5.15 0.59 -8.84
N GLY A 40 -4.06 -0.04 -8.43
CA GLY A 40 -2.82 0.66 -8.12
C GLY A 40 -1.98 0.91 -9.37
N GLU A 41 -1.19 1.97 -9.34
CA GLU A 41 -0.24 2.30 -10.40
C GLU A 41 1.02 1.45 -10.23
N ARG A 42 1.29 0.55 -11.19
CA ARG A 42 2.55 -0.20 -11.26
C ARG A 42 3.72 0.74 -11.52
N LYS A 43 4.76 0.69 -10.69
CA LYS A 43 5.99 1.47 -10.92
C LYS A 43 6.81 0.86 -12.07
N LYS A 44 7.38 1.72 -12.91
CA LYS A 44 8.30 1.33 -14.00
C LYS A 44 9.76 1.39 -13.51
N GLY A 45 10.61 0.42 -13.90
CA GLY A 45 12.04 0.35 -13.55
C GLY A 45 12.39 -0.87 -12.69
N ASP A 46 13.50 -0.83 -11.94
CA ASP A 46 13.95 -1.91 -11.01
C ASP A 46 12.92 -2.33 -9.95
N LEU A 47 11.88 -1.53 -9.73
CA LEU A 47 10.74 -1.80 -8.84
C LEU A 47 9.51 -2.30 -9.63
N ALA A 48 9.72 -3.07 -10.69
CA ALA A 48 8.67 -3.50 -11.61
C ALA A 48 7.56 -4.33 -10.96
N GLU A 49 7.74 -4.81 -9.73
CA GLU A 49 6.75 -5.61 -9.01
C GLU A 49 5.94 -4.78 -8.00
N LEU A 50 6.29 -3.50 -7.79
CA LEU A 50 5.65 -2.62 -6.83
C LEU A 50 4.50 -1.83 -7.45
N TYR A 51 3.31 -2.01 -6.87
CA TYR A 51 2.12 -1.24 -7.13
C TYR A 51 1.91 -0.20 -6.03
N VAL A 52 1.34 0.94 -6.41
CA VAL A 52 1.02 2.03 -5.49
C VAL A 52 -0.43 2.45 -5.66
N PHE A 53 -1.22 2.27 -4.61
CA PHE A 53 -2.59 2.78 -4.55
C PHE A 53 -2.65 4.07 -3.73
N LYS A 54 -3.26 5.11 -4.30
CA LYS A 54 -3.39 6.44 -3.67
C LYS A 54 -4.76 6.56 -3.03
N PHE A 55 -4.82 6.99 -1.77
CA PHE A 55 -6.07 7.21 -1.04
C PHE A 55 -5.95 8.42 -0.11
N HIS A 56 -7.07 9.03 0.26
CA HIS A 56 -7.09 10.16 1.19
C HIS A 56 -7.49 9.69 2.59
N SER A 57 -6.83 10.24 3.60
CA SER A 57 -7.19 10.07 5.01
C SER A 57 -6.99 11.39 5.74
N GLY A 58 -8.01 11.85 6.47
CA GLY A 58 -7.92 13.09 7.27
C GLY A 58 -7.50 14.34 6.49
N GLY A 59 -7.84 14.43 5.20
CA GLY A 59 -7.45 15.55 4.34
C GLY A 59 -6.04 15.49 3.76
N GLN A 60 -5.26 14.43 4.05
CA GLN A 60 -3.95 14.19 3.48
C GLN A 60 -3.98 13.01 2.51
N LEU A 61 -3.18 13.09 1.45
CA LEU A 61 -3.01 11.98 0.51
C LEU A 61 -2.00 10.98 1.06
N TYR A 62 -2.37 9.70 1.05
CA TYR A 62 -1.55 8.56 1.45
C TYR A 62 -1.31 7.62 0.28
N LEU A 63 -0.21 6.89 0.37
CA LEU A 63 0.21 5.87 -0.59
C LEU A 63 0.30 4.53 0.12
N LEU A 64 -0.42 3.54 -0.43
CA LEU A 64 -0.31 2.14 -0.07
C LEU A 64 0.55 1.44 -1.13
N GLY A 65 1.75 1.03 -0.73
CA GLY A 65 2.65 0.23 -1.56
C GLY A 65 2.42 -1.26 -1.32
N TYR A 66 2.29 -2.03 -2.41
CA TYR A 66 2.11 -3.47 -2.35
C TYR A 66 2.71 -4.18 -3.55
N THR A 67 3.03 -5.46 -3.41
CA THR A 67 3.46 -6.34 -4.50
C THR A 67 2.46 -7.47 -4.70
N LEU A 68 2.45 -8.04 -5.89
CA LEU A 68 1.53 -9.11 -6.29
C LEU A 68 2.31 -10.38 -6.57
N GLU A 69 1.82 -11.49 -6.02
CA GLU A 69 2.25 -12.82 -6.42
C GLU A 69 1.08 -13.48 -7.15
N GLU A 70 1.12 -13.41 -8.48
CA GLU A 70 0.03 -13.85 -9.35
C GLU A 70 -0.20 -15.37 -9.27
N SER A 71 0.87 -16.15 -9.04
CA SER A 71 0.85 -17.62 -8.98
C SER A 71 -0.12 -18.15 -7.91
N VAL A 72 -0.18 -17.47 -6.77
CA VAL A 72 -1.01 -17.85 -5.62
C VAL A 72 -2.04 -16.78 -5.23
N ARG A 73 -2.16 -15.71 -6.01
CA ARG A 73 -3.06 -14.56 -5.77
C ARG A 73 -2.88 -13.93 -4.39
N LEU A 74 -1.63 -13.69 -4.02
CA LEU A 74 -1.27 -12.98 -2.80
C LEU A 74 -0.91 -11.52 -3.09
N ILE A 75 -1.31 -10.65 -2.17
CA ILE A 75 -0.91 -9.24 -2.13
C ILE A 75 -0.07 -9.05 -0.88
N TYR A 76 1.17 -8.59 -1.03
CA TYR A 76 2.01 -8.21 0.10
C TYR A 76 1.93 -6.70 0.30
N LEU A 77 1.42 -6.28 1.46
CA LEU A 77 1.43 -4.89 1.87
C LEU A 77 2.85 -4.53 2.35
N GLU A 78 3.53 -3.70 1.56
CA GLU A 78 4.94 -3.34 1.73
C GLU A 78 5.10 -2.10 2.61
N ALA A 79 4.29 -1.07 2.35
CA ALA A 79 4.41 0.21 3.03
C ALA A 79 3.12 1.03 2.99
N VAL A 80 2.92 1.84 4.02
CA VAL A 80 1.95 2.94 4.01
C VAL A 80 2.65 4.22 4.43
N VAL A 81 2.57 5.25 3.59
CA VAL A 81 3.23 6.55 3.84
C VAL A 81 2.36 7.71 3.38
N PRO A 82 2.40 8.87 4.06
CA PRO A 82 1.86 10.11 3.52
C PRO A 82 2.58 10.47 2.21
N HIS A 83 1.87 11.02 1.23
CA HIS A 83 2.40 11.38 -0.08
C HIS A 83 3.58 12.36 0.01
N GLU A 84 3.57 13.28 0.99
CA GLU A 84 4.69 14.19 1.27
C GLU A 84 5.99 13.44 1.59
N ASN A 85 5.92 12.30 2.26
CA ASN A 85 7.10 11.51 2.62
C ASN A 85 7.61 10.64 1.46
N PHE A 86 6.81 10.38 0.43
CA PHE A 86 7.22 9.55 -0.71
C PHE A 86 8.36 10.17 -1.53
N TYR A 87 8.39 11.51 -1.62
CA TYR A 87 9.46 12.23 -2.32
C TYR A 87 10.69 12.51 -1.46
N ARG A 88 10.60 12.34 -0.14
CA ARG A 88 11.71 12.65 0.79
C ARG A 88 12.84 11.62 0.73
N ASP A 89 12.53 10.36 0.39
CA ASP A 89 13.51 9.27 0.34
C ASP A 89 14.17 9.05 -1.04
N ARG A 90 13.85 9.85 -2.08
CA ARG A 90 14.53 9.76 -3.41
C ARG A 90 15.91 10.45 -3.45
N LYS A 91 16.55 10.72 -2.30
CA LYS A 91 17.78 11.53 -2.21
C LYS A 91 18.95 10.90 -1.46
N ARG A 92 18.97 9.59 -1.22
CA ARG A 92 20.16 8.94 -0.64
C ARG A 92 20.66 7.78 -1.46
#